data_AF-A0A5A7WV99-F1
#
_entry.id   AF-A0A5A7WV99-F1
#
_cell.length_a   1.000
_cell.length_b   1.000
_cell.length_c   1.000
_cell.angle_alpha   90.00
_cell.angle_beta   90.00
_cell.angle_gamma   90.00
#
_symmetry.space_group_name_H-M   'P 1'
#
loop_
_entity.id
_entity.type
_entity.pdbx_description
1 polymer ?
#
loop_
_entity_poly.entity_id
_entity_poly.type
_entity_poly.pdbx_seq_one_letter_code
_entity_poly.pdbx_strand_id
1 'polypeptide(L)'
;MRRDSWSQDACPIARTMSILGQPWASLILREAFLGRSRFSEFREHLGLASDVLSARLTEMVDAGVLEAVDYQVPGDRRRRRYVLTDAGHDLISVFAAIGQWGHKHMARADGAGLRFIDSSTREVVGVGFRRKNGEWVRAAQVALVDLSTV
;
A
#
# COMPACT_ATOMS: atom_id res chain seq x y z
N MET A 1 -11.55 13.30 15.83
CA MET A 1 -10.30 12.70 16.30
C MET A 1 -9.18 13.15 15.36
N ARG A 2 -8.15 13.85 15.85
CA ARG A 2 -7.00 14.28 15.02
C ARG A 2 -6.17 13.04 14.67
N ARG A 3 -5.91 12.78 13.38
CA ARG A 3 -5.12 11.62 12.92
C ARG A 3 -3.70 11.58 13.50
N ASP A 4 -3.17 12.74 13.93
CA ASP A 4 -1.88 12.87 14.60
C ASP A 4 -1.80 12.08 15.93
N SER A 5 -2.94 11.76 16.56
CA SER A 5 -2.95 10.96 17.80
C SER A 5 -2.75 9.45 17.55
N TRP A 6 -2.81 8.99 16.31
CA TRP A 6 -2.71 7.56 15.98
C TRP A 6 -1.28 7.05 15.87
N SER A 7 -0.31 7.91 15.58
CA SER A 7 1.10 7.51 15.42
C SER A 7 1.72 7.03 16.73
N GLN A 8 1.21 7.51 17.87
CA GLN A 8 1.65 7.15 19.23
C GLN A 8 0.68 6.19 19.94
N ASP A 9 -0.33 5.67 19.23
CA ASP A 9 -1.30 4.74 19.80
C ASP A 9 -0.63 3.41 20.14
N ALA A 10 -1.05 2.74 21.22
CA ALA A 10 -0.55 1.42 21.57
C ALA A 10 -0.96 0.36 20.53
N CYS A 11 -2.09 0.56 19.84
CA CYS A 11 -2.60 -0.33 18.81
C CYS A 11 -1.79 -0.22 17.51
N PRO A 12 -1.13 -1.30 17.05
CA PRO A 12 -0.37 -1.27 15.80
C PRO A 12 -1.25 -1.00 14.57
N ILE A 13 -2.52 -1.42 14.60
CA ILE A 13 -3.47 -1.13 13.51
C ILE A 13 -3.70 0.39 13.41
N ALA A 14 -3.89 1.07 14.53
CA ALA A 14 -4.07 2.53 14.55
C ALA A 14 -2.82 3.25 14.02
N ARG A 15 -1.62 2.83 14.46
CA ARG A 15 -0.36 3.38 13.94
C ARG A 15 -0.21 3.19 12.44
N THR A 16 -0.51 2.02 11.90
CA THR A 16 -0.49 1.79 10.44
C THR A 16 -1.51 2.67 9.70
N MET A 17 -2.68 2.87 10.28
CA MET A 17 -3.71 3.76 9.73
C MET A 17 -3.32 5.25 9.79
N SER A 18 -2.35 5.65 10.62
CA SER A 18 -1.79 7.00 10.58
C SER A 18 -1.04 7.29 9.28
N ILE A 19 -0.59 6.24 8.57
CA ILE A 19 0.06 6.33 7.25
C ILE A 19 -0.98 6.06 6.16
N LEU A 20 -1.62 4.87 6.17
CA LEU A 20 -2.52 4.45 5.10
C LEU A 20 -3.84 5.23 5.04
N GLY A 21 -4.26 5.79 6.17
CA GLY A 21 -5.44 6.64 6.28
C GLY A 21 -5.21 8.09 5.83
N GLN A 22 -3.99 8.46 5.43
CA GLN A 22 -3.74 9.78 4.87
C GLN A 22 -4.33 9.90 3.46
N PRO A 23 -4.83 11.09 3.06
CA PRO A 23 -5.29 11.32 1.71
C PRO A 23 -4.25 10.87 0.68
N TRP A 24 -4.71 10.15 -0.34
CA TRP A 24 -3.91 9.70 -1.49
C TRP A 24 -2.83 8.66 -1.22
N ALA A 25 -2.46 8.38 0.04
CA ALA A 25 -1.41 7.40 0.37
C ALA A 25 -1.68 6.04 -0.28
N SER A 26 -2.93 5.57 -0.21
CA SER A 26 -3.31 4.30 -0.82
C SER A 26 -3.26 4.29 -2.34
N LEU A 27 -3.58 5.41 -3.00
CA LEU A 27 -3.49 5.49 -4.46
C LEU A 27 -2.04 5.61 -4.93
N ILE A 28 -1.18 6.32 -4.20
CA ILE A 28 0.26 6.36 -4.48
C ILE A 28 0.86 4.97 -4.36
N LEU A 29 0.54 4.24 -3.28
CA LEU A 29 1.00 2.85 -3.12
C LEU A 29 0.48 1.93 -4.21
N ARG A 30 -0.78 2.07 -4.63
CA ARG A 30 -1.33 1.33 -5.76
C ARG A 30 -0.47 1.53 -7.03
N GLU A 31 -0.14 2.77 -7.36
CA GLU A 31 0.70 3.06 -8.52
C GLU A 31 2.14 2.53 -8.34
N ALA A 32 2.68 2.58 -7.13
CA ALA A 32 3.99 2.01 -6.82
C ALA A 32 4.02 0.49 -7.02
N PHE A 33 2.98 -0.24 -6.57
CA PHE A 33 2.83 -1.67 -6.84
C PHE A 33 2.62 -1.99 -8.33
N LEU A 34 2.09 -1.05 -9.10
CA LEU A 34 2.02 -1.13 -10.57
C LEU A 34 3.35 -0.80 -11.25
N GLY A 35 4.42 -0.57 -10.48
CA GLY A 35 5.77 -0.30 -10.98
C GLY A 35 6.05 1.16 -11.33
N ARG A 36 5.12 2.08 -11.04
CA ARG A 36 5.36 3.52 -11.20
C ARG A 36 6.33 3.99 -10.13
N SER A 37 7.33 4.76 -10.55
CA SER A 37 8.37 5.24 -9.62
C SER A 37 8.75 6.71 -9.84
N ARG A 38 8.36 7.31 -10.97
CA ARG A 38 8.70 8.71 -11.28
C ARG A 38 7.57 9.63 -10.87
N PHE A 39 7.91 10.83 -10.39
CA PHE A 39 6.94 11.87 -10.07
C PHE A 39 5.94 12.14 -11.21
N SER A 40 6.42 12.17 -12.45
CA SER A 40 5.57 12.41 -13.62
C SER A 40 4.54 11.30 -13.84
N GLU A 41 4.91 10.05 -13.58
CA GLU A 41 4.00 8.90 -13.72
C GLU A 41 2.90 8.95 -12.65
N PHE A 42 3.27 9.20 -11.40
CA PHE A 42 2.29 9.39 -10.33
C PHE A 42 1.34 10.54 -10.64
N ARG A 43 1.86 11.67 -11.13
CA ARG A 43 1.03 12.83 -11.47
C ARG A 43 0.06 12.54 -12.61
N GLU A 44 0.53 11.87 -13.65
CA GLU A 44 -0.26 11.48 -14.81
C GLU A 44 -1.42 10.55 -14.40
N HIS A 45 -1.13 9.53 -13.58
CA HIS A 45 -2.11 8.53 -13.19
C HIS A 45 -3.07 8.97 -12.09
N LEU A 46 -2.63 9.87 -11.19
CA LEU A 46 -3.43 10.31 -10.05
C LEU A 46 -4.12 11.65 -10.28
N GLY A 47 -3.69 12.44 -11.28
CA GLY A 47 -4.26 13.77 -11.57
C GLY A 47 -4.04 14.80 -10.45
N LEU A 48 -3.08 14.56 -9.56
CA LEU A 48 -2.80 15.43 -8.42
C LEU A 48 -2.05 16.70 -8.81
N ALA A 49 -2.37 17.80 -8.14
CA ALA A 49 -1.55 19.00 -8.18
C ALA A 49 -0.11 18.70 -7.70
N SER A 50 0.87 19.38 -8.27
CA SER A 50 2.28 19.00 -8.08
C SER A 50 2.76 19.22 -6.63
N ASP A 51 2.25 20.26 -5.97
CA ASP A 51 2.46 20.54 -4.55
C ASP A 51 1.86 19.45 -3.65
N VAL A 52 0.62 19.03 -3.91
CA VAL A 52 -0.06 17.95 -3.18
C VAL A 52 0.71 16.64 -3.35
N LEU A 53 1.04 16.26 -4.59
CA LEU A 53 1.79 15.03 -4.85
C LEU A 53 3.17 15.06 -4.17
N SER A 54 3.87 16.19 -4.23
CA SER A 54 5.17 16.34 -3.56
C SER A 54 5.05 16.14 -2.06
N ALA A 55 4.07 16.79 -1.42
CA ALA A 55 3.87 16.64 0.03
C ALA A 55 3.55 15.19 0.41
N ARG A 56 2.69 14.50 -0.35
CA ARG A 56 2.34 13.10 -0.09
C ARG A 56 3.52 12.15 -0.29
N LEU A 57 4.33 12.35 -1.34
CA LEU A 57 5.53 11.52 -1.56
C LEU A 57 6.55 11.72 -0.43
N THR A 58 6.74 12.95 0.04
CA THR A 58 7.58 13.23 1.21
C THR A 58 7.07 12.49 2.45
N GLU A 59 5.77 12.55 2.75
CA GLU A 59 5.18 11.84 3.90
C GLU A 59 5.40 10.32 3.83
N MET A 60 5.31 9.72 2.64
CA MET A 60 5.56 8.30 2.44
C MET A 60 7.04 7.92 2.61
N VAL A 61 7.95 8.84 2.26
CA VAL A 61 9.38 8.68 2.49
C VAL A 61 9.71 8.82 3.97
N ASP A 62 9.15 9.82 4.65
CA ASP A 62 9.33 10.03 6.08
C ASP A 62 8.76 8.86 6.91
N ALA A 63 7.69 8.23 6.43
CA ALA A 63 7.12 7.02 7.01
C ALA A 63 7.94 5.74 6.74
N GLY A 64 9.02 5.82 5.96
CA GLY A 64 9.88 4.68 5.62
C GLY A 64 9.24 3.66 4.67
N VAL A 65 8.15 4.02 4.01
CA VAL A 65 7.41 3.14 3.08
C VAL A 65 7.95 3.28 1.65
N LEU A 66 8.39 4.48 1.29
CA LEU A 66 9.11 4.76 0.05
C LEU A 66 10.52 5.26 0.37
N GLU A 67 11.44 5.11 -0.58
CA GLU A 67 12.73 5.78 -0.57
C GLU A 67 12.87 6.65 -1.83
N ALA A 68 13.46 7.84 -1.67
CA ALA A 68 13.76 8.74 -2.77
C ALA A 68 15.18 8.46 -3.29
N VAL A 69 15.27 7.82 -4.45
CA VAL A 69 16.55 7.44 -5.06
C VAL A 69 16.84 8.35 -6.24
N ASP A 70 18.04 8.92 -6.26
CA ASP A 70 18.53 9.67 -7.40
C ASP A 70 18.98 8.74 -8.52
N TYR A 71 18.61 9.09 -9.74
CA TYR A 71 19.11 8.45 -10.93
C TYR A 71 19.48 9.49 -11.99
N GLN A 72 20.50 9.16 -12.76
CA GLN A 72 20.94 9.98 -13.87
C GLN A 72 21.18 9.06 -15.06
N VAL A 73 20.48 9.33 -16.15
CA VAL A 73 20.84 8.75 -17.45
C VAL A 73 22.04 9.55 -17.96
N PRO A 74 23.10 8.91 -18.50
CA PRO A 74 24.24 9.64 -19.05
C PRO A 74 23.80 10.72 -20.05
N GLY A 75 24.27 11.96 -19.83
CA GLY A 75 23.89 13.13 -20.65
C GLY A 75 22.63 13.89 -20.20
N ASP A 76 21.90 13.38 -19.21
CA ASP A 76 20.64 13.95 -18.73
C ASP A 76 20.79 14.58 -17.33
N ARG A 77 19.85 15.45 -16.94
CA ARG A 77 19.78 15.99 -15.56
C ARG A 77 19.49 14.89 -14.54
N ARG A 78 20.02 15.02 -13.32
CA ARG A 78 19.66 14.17 -12.17
C ARG A 78 18.15 14.23 -11.92
N ARG A 79 17.52 13.07 -11.80
CA ARG A 79 16.09 12.91 -11.54
C ARG A 79 15.89 12.02 -10.32
N ARG A 80 14.75 12.13 -9.65
CA ARG A 80 14.36 11.27 -8.53
C ARG A 80 13.37 10.19 -8.95
N ARG A 81 13.53 9.00 -8.38
CA ARG A 81 12.51 7.95 -8.29
C ARG A 81 12.10 7.77 -6.83
N TYR A 82 10.88 7.30 -6.65
CA TYR A 82 10.33 6.86 -5.38
C TYR A 82 10.07 5.37 -5.52
N VAL A 83 10.82 4.55 -4.79
CA VAL A 83 10.71 3.09 -4.85
C VAL A 83 10.27 2.55 -3.49
N LEU A 84 9.62 1.40 -3.49
CA LEU A 84 9.18 0.74 -2.25
C LEU A 84 10.41 0.29 -1.45
N THR A 85 10.38 0.55 -0.15
CA THR A 85 11.30 -0.10 0.80
C THR A 85 10.82 -1.53 1.09
N ASP A 86 11.58 -2.30 1.85
CA ASP A 86 11.14 -3.61 2.34
C ASP A 86 9.78 -3.51 3.09
N ALA A 87 9.64 -2.50 3.96
CA ALA A 87 8.38 -2.22 4.65
C ALA A 87 7.25 -1.84 3.68
N GLY A 88 7.55 -1.11 2.61
CA GLY A 88 6.58 -0.81 1.55
C GLY A 88 6.16 -2.04 0.75
N HIS A 89 7.09 -2.96 0.49
CA HIS A 89 6.78 -4.22 -0.18
C HIS A 89 5.86 -5.10 0.67
N ASP A 90 6.06 -5.17 1.99
CA ASP A 90 5.22 -5.97 2.89
C ASP A 90 3.74 -5.53 2.90
N LEU A 91 3.46 -4.25 2.61
CA LEU A 91 2.10 -3.71 2.50
C LEU A 91 1.30 -4.32 1.33
N ILE A 92 1.94 -5.00 0.38
CA ILE A 92 1.24 -5.61 -0.76
C ILE A 92 0.14 -6.58 -0.30
N SER A 93 0.37 -7.28 0.82
CA SER A 93 -0.58 -8.22 1.42
C SER A 93 -1.83 -7.50 1.97
N VAL A 94 -1.65 -6.32 2.57
CA VAL A 94 -2.73 -5.47 3.06
C VAL A 94 -3.56 -4.96 1.88
N PHE A 95 -2.91 -4.53 0.80
CA PHE A 95 -3.60 -4.06 -0.41
C PHE A 95 -4.33 -5.18 -1.14
N ALA A 96 -3.78 -6.39 -1.14
CA ALA A 96 -4.48 -7.56 -1.65
C ALA A 96 -5.76 -7.85 -0.84
N ALA A 97 -5.73 -7.71 0.49
CA ALA A 97 -6.92 -7.88 1.33
C ALA A 97 -7.99 -6.81 1.03
N ILE A 98 -7.58 -5.55 0.93
CA ILE A 98 -8.48 -4.43 0.56
C ILE A 98 -9.09 -4.66 -0.82
N GLY A 99 -8.27 -5.02 -1.81
CA GLY A 99 -8.72 -5.28 -3.17
C GLY A 99 -9.67 -6.48 -3.27
N GLN A 100 -9.39 -7.57 -2.57
CA GLN A 100 -10.25 -8.75 -2.50
C GLN A 100 -11.62 -8.41 -1.88
N TRP A 101 -11.64 -7.66 -0.78
CA TRP A 101 -12.88 -7.21 -0.16
C TRP A 101 -13.66 -6.28 -1.08
N GLY A 102 -12.99 -5.29 -1.68
CA GLY A 102 -13.59 -4.35 -2.63
C GLY A 102 -14.16 -5.03 -3.87
N HIS A 103 -13.45 -6.03 -4.42
CA HIS A 103 -13.98 -6.80 -5.55
C HIS A 103 -15.22 -7.60 -5.20
N LYS A 104 -15.30 -8.14 -3.97
CA LYS A 104 -16.46 -8.92 -3.52
C LYS A 104 -17.68 -8.05 -3.19
N HIS A 105 -17.46 -6.88 -2.59
CA HIS A 105 -18.54 -6.10 -1.97
C HIS A 105 -18.81 -4.75 -2.64
N MET A 106 -17.90 -4.26 -3.45
CA MET A 106 -17.98 -2.95 -4.12
C MET A 106 -17.71 -3.06 -5.62
N ALA A 107 -17.98 -4.22 -6.23
CA ALA A 107 -17.84 -4.41 -7.66
C ALA A 107 -18.73 -3.42 -8.43
N ARG A 108 -18.15 -2.82 -9.47
CA ARG A 108 -18.87 -1.98 -10.43
C ARG A 108 -18.64 -2.53 -11.82
N ALA A 109 -19.62 -2.33 -12.71
CA ALA A 109 -19.51 -2.75 -14.11
C ALA A 109 -18.35 -2.05 -14.84
N ASP A 110 -18.03 -0.82 -14.45
CA ASP A 110 -16.93 0.01 -14.95
C ASP A 110 -15.67 -0.04 -14.06
N GLY A 111 -15.60 -0.99 -13.12
CA GLY A 111 -14.53 -1.07 -12.15
C GLY A 111 -13.19 -1.48 -12.75
N ALA A 112 -12.09 -0.96 -12.20
CA ALA A 112 -10.75 -1.35 -12.61
C ALA A 112 -10.52 -2.86 -12.41
N GLY A 113 -9.98 -3.53 -13.44
CA GLY A 113 -9.70 -4.96 -13.45
C GLY A 113 -8.45 -5.39 -12.67
N LEU A 114 -7.96 -4.57 -11.74
CA LEU A 114 -6.72 -4.85 -11.00
C LEU A 114 -6.85 -6.15 -10.19
N ARG A 115 -5.88 -7.05 -10.36
CA ARG A 115 -5.77 -8.32 -9.64
C ARG A 115 -4.33 -8.52 -9.20
N PHE A 116 -4.15 -9.14 -8.04
CA PHE A 116 -2.86 -9.65 -7.60
C PHE A 116 -2.66 -11.02 -8.23
N ILE A 117 -1.47 -11.25 -8.79
CA ILE A 117 -1.14 -12.50 -9.47
C ILE A 117 0.17 -13.07 -8.92
N ASP A 118 0.33 -14.38 -9.02
CA ASP A 118 1.65 -15.01 -8.94
C ASP A 118 2.40 -14.68 -10.23
N SER A 119 3.58 -14.05 -10.10
CA SER A 119 4.38 -13.65 -11.27
C SER A 119 4.89 -14.83 -12.10
N SER A 120 5.02 -16.01 -11.50
CA SER A 120 5.52 -17.22 -12.17
C SER A 120 4.43 -17.95 -12.96
N THR A 121 3.23 -18.09 -12.39
CA THR A 121 2.11 -18.82 -13.03
C THR A 121 1.13 -17.92 -13.76
N ARG A 122 1.14 -16.61 -13.46
CA ARG A 122 0.16 -15.60 -13.91
C ARG A 122 -1.26 -15.82 -13.37
N GLU A 123 -1.44 -16.74 -12.43
CA GLU A 123 -2.74 -16.99 -11.81
C GLU A 123 -3.10 -15.91 -10.80
N VAL A 124 -4.39 -15.59 -10.68
CA VAL A 124 -4.89 -14.66 -9.66
C VAL A 124 -4.71 -15.30 -8.29
N VAL A 125 -4.09 -14.56 -7.37
CA VAL A 125 -3.88 -14.98 -5.98
C VAL A 125 -4.72 -14.16 -5.02
N GLY A 126 -5.15 -14.80 -3.94
CA GLY A 126 -5.87 -14.18 -2.83
C GLY A 126 -5.05 -14.20 -1.54
N VAL A 127 -5.50 -13.44 -0.55
CA VAL A 127 -4.94 -13.45 0.80
C VAL A 127 -5.97 -13.97 1.80
N GLY A 128 -5.48 -14.62 2.86
CA GLY A 128 -6.30 -15.20 3.92
C GLY A 128 -5.47 -15.59 5.14
N PHE A 129 -6.13 -16.19 6.12
CA PHE A 129 -5.48 -16.62 7.36
C PHE A 129 -4.93 -18.04 7.23
N ARG A 130 -3.75 -18.28 7.76
CA ARG A 130 -3.08 -19.58 7.69
C ARG A 130 -2.54 -19.99 9.06
N ARG A 131 -2.68 -21.26 9.40
CA ARG A 131 -2.03 -21.87 10.57
C ARG A 131 -0.53 -22.05 10.33
N LYS A 132 0.23 -22.30 11.40
CA LYS A 132 1.68 -22.58 11.30
C LYS A 132 1.99 -23.81 10.44
N ASN A 133 1.11 -24.79 10.39
CA ASN A 133 1.23 -26.00 9.56
C ASN A 133 0.92 -25.76 8.06
N GLY A 134 0.55 -24.53 7.67
CA GLY A 134 0.23 -24.18 6.28
C GLY A 134 -1.25 -24.29 5.90
N GLU A 135 -2.13 -24.78 6.79
CA GLU A 135 -3.56 -24.90 6.49
C GLU A 135 -4.27 -23.54 6.54
N TRP A 136 -5.20 -23.31 5.60
CA TRP A 136 -6.04 -22.12 5.58
C TRP A 136 -7.11 -22.17 6.68
N VAL A 137 -7.35 -21.01 7.30
CA VAL A 137 -8.42 -20.80 8.29
C VAL A 137 -9.49 -19.90 7.67
N ARG A 138 -10.76 -20.32 7.77
CA ARG A 138 -11.88 -19.50 7.28
C ARG A 138 -11.99 -18.24 8.12
N ALA A 139 -12.26 -17.10 7.48
CA ALA A 139 -12.41 -15.81 8.17
C ALA A 139 -13.44 -15.86 9.32
N ALA A 140 -14.53 -16.63 9.17
CA ALA A 140 -15.55 -16.81 10.22
C ALA A 140 -15.05 -17.55 11.47
N GLN A 141 -13.87 -18.18 11.42
CA GLN A 141 -13.23 -18.89 12.52
C GLN A 141 -12.07 -18.10 13.12
N VAL A 142 -11.83 -16.87 12.65
CA VAL A 142 -10.75 -16.00 13.13
C VAL A 142 -11.34 -14.97 14.09
N ALA A 143 -10.68 -14.81 15.24
CA ALA A 143 -11.01 -13.80 16.23
C ALA A 143 -9.81 -12.88 16.43
N LEU A 144 -10.08 -11.57 16.52
CA LEU A 144 -9.12 -10.60 17.04
C LEU A 144 -9.28 -10.57 18.57
N VAL A 145 -8.22 -10.87 19.30
CA VAL A 145 -8.21 -10.90 20.77
C VAL A 145 -7.07 -10.03 21.29
N ASP A 146 -7.25 -9.42 22.46
CA ASP A 146 -6.20 -8.69 23.15
C ASP A 146 -5.49 -9.60 24.18
N LEU A 147 -4.30 -10.07 23.82
CA LEU A 147 -3.50 -10.95 24.68
C LEU A 147 -2.82 -10.22 25.84
N SER A 148 -2.89 -8.89 25.93
CA SER A 148 -2.39 -8.14 27.09
C SER A 148 -3.31 -8.22 28.30
N THR A 149 -4.53 -8.75 28.11
CA THR A 149 -5.56 -8.91 29.15
C THR A 149 -5.71 -10.34 29.68
N VAL A 150 -4.79 -11.25 29.30
CA VAL A 150 -4.78 -12.67 29.69
C VAL A 150 -3.57 -12.98 30.57
#